data_AF-A0A2D8LXV5-F1
#
_entry.id   AF-A0A2D8LXV5-F1
#
_cell.length_a   1.000
_cell.length_b   1.000
_cell.length_c   1.000
_cell.angle_alpha   90.00
_cell.angle_beta   90.00
_cell.angle_gamma   90.00
#
_symmetry.space_group_name_H-M   'P 1'
#
loop_
_entity.id
_entity.type
_entity.pdbx_description
1 polymer ?
#
loop_
_entity_poly.entity_id
_entity_poly.type
_entity_poly.pdbx_seq_one_letter_code
_entity_poly.pdbx_strand_id
1 'polypeptide(L)'
;MEQLIESFQTYYGLDWAVLGLGLYANMLIANKKKIGFLINIIACMCGFSVAVISGQFGFVVFNCIMIAIMGKGFLNWNAEKTSTSQARQTDNRGVIAEI
;
A
#
# COMPACT_ATOMS: atom_id res chain seq x y z
N MET A 1 6.00 -24.71 -15.72
CA MET A 1 4.85 -24.16 -16.47
C MET A 1 3.53 -24.47 -15.78
N GLU A 2 3.25 -25.73 -15.43
CA GLU A 2 2.00 -26.14 -14.78
C GLU A 2 1.74 -25.41 -13.44
N GLN A 3 2.73 -25.34 -12.54
CA GLN A 3 2.59 -24.61 -11.26
C GLN A 3 2.30 -23.11 -11.40
N LEU A 4 2.76 -22.47 -12.49
CA LEU A 4 2.47 -21.07 -12.76
C LEU A 4 1.01 -20.89 -13.18
N ILE A 5 0.53 -21.75 -14.08
CA ILE A 5 -0.86 -21.73 -14.55
C ILE A 5 -1.81 -22.00 -13.38
N GLU A 6 -1.47 -22.96 -12.52
CA GLU A 6 -2.22 -23.28 -11.32
C GLU A 6 -2.27 -22.08 -10.36
N SER A 7 -1.15 -21.39 -10.14
CA SER A 7 -1.10 -20.16 -9.33
C SER A 7 -1.97 -19.03 -9.90
N PHE A 8 -2.12 -18.94 -11.22
CA PHE A 8 -3.03 -17.98 -11.85
C PHE A 8 -4.51 -18.36 -11.70
N GLN A 9 -4.84 -19.65 -11.59
CA GLN A 9 -6.22 -20.13 -11.56
C GLN A 9 -6.76 -20.34 -10.15
N THR A 10 -5.93 -20.75 -9.19
CA THR A 10 -6.33 -21.12 -7.82
C THR A 10 -7.05 -19.99 -7.08
N TYR A 11 -6.68 -18.74 -7.34
CA TYR A 11 -7.35 -17.56 -6.76
C TYR A 11 -7.88 -16.60 -7.84
N TYR A 12 -8.27 -17.11 -9.01
CA TYR A 12 -8.81 -16.31 -10.12
C TYR A 12 -7.89 -15.17 -10.59
N GLY A 13 -6.58 -15.30 -10.37
CA GLY A 13 -5.58 -14.27 -10.69
C GLY A 13 -5.57 -13.07 -9.74
N LEU A 14 -6.35 -13.11 -8.65
CA LEU A 14 -6.43 -12.02 -7.68
C LEU A 14 -5.09 -11.75 -7.00
N ASP A 15 -4.27 -12.76 -6.71
CA ASP A 15 -2.93 -12.56 -6.13
C ASP A 15 -2.03 -11.69 -7.02
N TRP A 16 -2.10 -11.93 -8.32
CA TRP A 16 -1.37 -11.14 -9.31
C TRP A 16 -1.93 -9.72 -9.42
N ALA A 17 -3.25 -9.57 -9.31
CA ALA A 17 -3.89 -8.26 -9.26
C ALA A 17 -3.48 -7.49 -7.99
N VAL A 18 -3.41 -8.13 -6.83
CA VAL A 18 -2.94 -7.54 -5.56
C VAL A 18 -1.50 -7.06 -5.70
N LEU A 19 -0.62 -7.90 -6.25
CA LEU A 19 0.77 -7.54 -6.48
C LEU A 19 0.90 -6.36 -7.46
N GLY A 20 0.26 -6.44 -8.62
CA GLY A 20 0.35 -5.42 -9.66
C GLY A 20 -0.27 -4.09 -9.24
N LEU A 21 -1.51 -4.10 -8.73
CA LEU A 21 -2.21 -2.92 -8.25
C LEU A 21 -1.53 -2.33 -7.03
N GLY A 22 -1.04 -3.16 -6.11
CA GLY A 22 -0.33 -2.72 -4.91
C GLY A 22 0.98 -2.01 -5.25
N LEU A 23 1.79 -2.56 -6.14
CA LEU A 23 3.02 -1.92 -6.60
C LEU A 23 2.73 -0.61 -7.35
N TYR A 24 1.76 -0.63 -8.27
CA TYR A 24 1.38 0.56 -9.02
C TYR A 24 0.82 1.68 -8.12
N ALA A 25 -0.03 1.33 -7.15
CA ALA A 25 -0.55 2.25 -6.15
C ALA A 25 0.56 2.91 -5.33
N ASN A 26 1.51 2.12 -4.85
CA ASN A 26 2.65 2.64 -4.08
C ASN A 26 3.55 3.55 -4.93
N MET A 27 3.78 3.20 -6.20
CA MET A 27 4.51 4.07 -7.14
C MET A 27 3.80 5.43 -7.33
N LEU A 28 2.47 5.42 -7.45
CA LEU A 28 1.68 6.65 -7.55
C LEU A 28 1.76 7.50 -6.27
N ILE A 29 1.69 6.88 -5.09
CA ILE A 29 1.86 7.58 -3.81
C ILE A 29 3.27 8.19 -3.72
N ALA A 30 4.30 7.45 -4.12
CA ALA A 30 5.69 7.94 -4.17
C ALA A 30 5.82 9.16 -5.10
N ASN A 31 5.15 9.13 -6.25
CA ASN A 31 5.06 10.23 -7.21
C ASN A 31 4.05 11.34 -6.81
N LYS A 32 3.67 11.39 -5.53
CA LYS A 32 2.76 12.38 -4.94
C LYS A 32 1.36 12.43 -5.58
N LYS A 33 0.89 11.33 -6.17
CA LYS A 33 -0.44 11.23 -6.79
C LYS A 33 -1.46 10.67 -5.80
N LYS A 34 -2.47 11.47 -5.44
CA LYS A 34 -3.57 11.11 -4.52
C LYS A 34 -4.35 9.86 -4.97
N ILE A 35 -4.45 9.61 -6.27
CA ILE A 35 -5.13 8.43 -6.83
C ILE A 35 -4.51 7.10 -6.37
N GLY A 36 -3.22 7.11 -5.99
CA GLY A 36 -2.54 5.93 -5.48
C GLY A 36 -3.21 5.34 -4.23
N PHE A 37 -3.79 6.15 -3.35
CA PHE A 37 -4.53 5.63 -2.18
C PHE A 37 -5.78 4.83 -2.57
N LEU A 38 -6.55 5.31 -3.54
CA LEU A 38 -7.77 4.62 -4.00
C LEU A 38 -7.43 3.29 -4.66
N ILE A 39 -6.38 3.27 -5.48
CA ILE A 39 -5.90 2.03 -6.11
C ILE A 39 -5.39 1.05 -5.05
N ASN A 40 -4.72 1.54 -4.00
CA ASN A 40 -4.27 0.70 -2.90
C ASN A 40 -5.44 0.09 -2.11
N ILE A 41 -6.53 0.84 -1.90
CA ILE A 41 -7.75 0.32 -1.28
C ILE A 41 -8.32 -0.82 -2.12
N ILE A 42 -8.38 -0.67 -3.45
CA ILE A 42 -8.85 -1.73 -4.34
C ILE A 42 -7.93 -2.95 -4.26
N ALA A 43 -6.61 -2.76 -4.26
CA ALA A 43 -5.64 -3.84 -4.07
C ALA A 43 -5.85 -4.58 -2.74
N CYS A 44 -6.08 -3.85 -1.64
CA CYS A 44 -6.37 -4.46 -0.35
C CYS A 44 -7.74 -5.18 -0.30
N MET A 45 -8.74 -4.74 -1.05
CA MET A 45 -10.01 -5.48 -1.19
C MET A 45 -9.81 -6.80 -1.93
N CYS A 46 -8.99 -6.82 -2.98
CA CYS A 46 -8.58 -8.05 -3.65
C CYS A 46 -7.81 -8.97 -2.68
N GLY A 47 -6.85 -8.43 -1.92
CA GLY A 47 -6.04 -9.17 -0.96
C GLY A 47 -6.87 -9.72 0.20
N PHE A 48 -7.87 -8.97 0.66
CA PHE A 48 -8.85 -9.44 1.63
C PHE A 48 -9.62 -10.66 1.11
N SER A 49 -10.13 -10.59 -0.12
CA SER A 49 -10.87 -11.71 -0.74
C SER A 49 -10.02 -12.97 -0.84
N VAL A 50 -8.75 -12.84 -1.27
CA VAL A 50 -7.83 -13.98 -1.33
C VAL A 50 -7.52 -14.52 0.06
N ALA A 51 -7.27 -13.64 1.04
CA ALA A 51 -6.99 -14.03 2.42
C ALA A 51 -8.17 -14.80 3.06
N VAL A 52 -9.42 -14.42 2.76
CA VAL A 52 -10.61 -15.15 3.21
C VAL A 52 -10.69 -16.53 2.57
N ILE A 53 -10.49 -16.63 1.25
CA ILE A 53 -10.56 -17.91 0.52
C ILE A 53 -9.45 -18.87 0.99
N SER A 54 -8.25 -18.35 1.22
CA SER A 54 -7.07 -19.12 1.65
C SER A 54 -7.06 -19.42 3.16
N GLY A 55 -8.02 -18.93 3.94
CA GLY A 55 -8.07 -19.12 5.40
C GLY A 55 -6.97 -18.37 6.18
N GLN A 56 -6.36 -17.37 5.56
CA GLN A 56 -5.26 -16.60 6.15
C GLN A 56 -5.77 -15.41 6.98
N PHE A 57 -6.28 -15.68 8.18
CA PHE A 57 -6.89 -14.67 9.04
C PHE A 57 -5.96 -13.48 9.38
N GLY A 58 -4.64 -13.71 9.46
CA GLY A 58 -3.67 -12.62 9.65
C GLY A 58 -3.68 -11.61 8.49
N PHE A 59 -3.79 -12.10 7.25
CA PHE A 59 -3.87 -11.25 6.06
C PHE A 59 -5.25 -10.59 5.92
N VAL A 60 -6.32 -11.23 6.41
CA VAL A 60 -7.65 -10.60 6.48
C VAL A 60 -7.59 -9.34 7.33
N VAL A 61 -7.07 -9.44 8.56
CA VAL A 61 -6.94 -8.30 9.48
C VAL A 61 -6.00 -7.24 8.92
N PHE A 62 -4.86 -7.65 8.35
CA PHE A 62 -3.91 -6.74 7.70
C PHE A 62 -4.58 -5.90 6.60
N ASN A 63 -5.32 -6.53 5.68
CA ASN A 63 -5.99 -5.80 4.60
C ASN A 63 -7.06 -4.84 5.13
N CYS A 64 -7.82 -5.20 6.17
CA CYS A 64 -8.77 -4.28 6.81
C CYS A 64 -8.09 -3.04 7.41
N ILE A 65 -6.99 -3.24 8.14
CA ILE A 65 -6.21 -2.14 8.72
C ILE A 65 -5.63 -1.24 7.62
N MET A 66 -5.08 -1.84 6.57
CA MET A 66 -4.52 -1.09 5.44
C MET A 66 -5.58 -0.27 4.69
N ILE A 67 -6.79 -0.79 4.50
CA ILE A 67 -7.91 -0.02 3.92
C ILE A 67 -8.20 1.22 4.78
N ALA A 68 -8.25 1.08 6.11
CA ALA A 68 -8.47 2.21 7.01
C ALA A 68 -7.33 3.24 6.96
N ILE A 69 -6.07 2.78 6.96
CA ILE A 69 -4.88 3.64 6.84
C ILE A 69 -4.89 4.39 5.51
N MET A 70 -5.13 3.70 4.40
CA MET A 70 -5.15 4.32 3.07
C MET A 70 -6.34 5.27 2.90
N GLY A 71 -7.50 4.95 3.50
CA GLY A 71 -8.65 5.86 3.56
C GLY A 71 -8.33 7.14 4.33
N LYS A 72 -7.71 7.03 5.51
CA LYS A 72 -7.23 8.19 6.28
C LYS A 72 -6.17 8.98 5.51
N GLY A 73 -5.24 8.28 4.86
CA GLY A 73 -4.22 8.89 4.00
C GLY A 73 -4.82 9.69 2.85
N PHE A 74 -5.88 9.17 2.22
CA PHE A 74 -6.62 9.86 1.16
C PHE A 74 -7.34 11.12 1.66
N LEU A 75 -8.01 11.04 2.81
CA LEU A 75 -8.72 12.19 3.40
C LEU A 75 -7.76 13.30 3.84
N ASN A 76 -6.62 12.92 4.43
CA ASN A 76 -5.63 13.85 4.98
C ASN A 76 -4.52 14.22 3.97
N TRP A 77 -4.64 13.81 2.71
CA TRP A 77 -3.59 14.03 1.71
C TRP A 77 -3.40 15.51 1.40
N ASN A 78 -2.24 16.05 1.77
CA ASN A 78 -1.77 17.37 1.38
C ASN A 78 -0.40 17.22 0.70
N ALA A 79 -0.38 17.39 -0.63
CA ALA A 79 0.78 17.10 -1.47
C ALA A 79 2.03 17.91 -1.10
N GLU A 80 1.86 19.09 -0.48
CA GLU A 80 2.95 20.03 -0.19
C GLU A 80 3.71 19.73 1.13
N LYS A 81 3.12 19.01 2.09
CA LYS A 81 3.74 18.82 3.42
C LYS A 81 4.77 17.67 3.52
N THR A 82 4.82 16.80 2.51
CA THR A 82 5.58 15.54 2.59
C THR A 82 7.08 15.73 2.31
N SER A 83 7.48 16.76 1.57
CA SER A 83 8.89 17.06 1.28
C SER A 83 9.56 17.92 2.37
N THR A 84 8.81 18.81 3.01
CA THR A 84 9.37 19.78 3.97
C THR A 84 9.59 19.20 5.36
N SER A 85 8.78 18.21 5.79
CA SER A 85 8.87 17.67 7.16
C SER A 85 10.08 16.76 7.37
N GLN A 86 10.50 16.02 6.33
CA GLN A 86 11.70 15.16 6.39
C GLN A 86 13.00 15.97 6.26
N ALA A 87 13.03 16.97 5.36
CA ALA A 87 14.21 17.84 5.18
C ALA A 87 14.53 18.68 6.42
N ARG A 88 13.49 19.18 7.13
CA ARG A 88 13.67 19.96 8.36
C ARG A 88 14.10 19.12 9.56
N GLN A 89 13.79 17.82 9.57
CA GLN A 89 14.13 16.92 10.68
C GLN A 89 15.58 16.39 10.58
N THR A 90 16.12 16.22 9.37
CA THR A 90 17.55 15.93 9.17
C THR A 90 18.43 17.15 9.46
N ASP A 91 17.98 18.35 9.08
CA ASP A 91 18.67 19.61 9.37
C ASP A 91 18.83 19.84 10.89
N ASN A 92 17.71 19.72 11.64
CA ASN A 92 17.77 19.90 13.09
C ASN A 92 18.61 18.85 13.83
N ARG A 93 18.74 17.62 13.32
CA ARG A 93 19.60 16.60 13.93
C ARG A 93 21.09 16.84 13.70
N GLY A 94 21.46 17.46 12.58
CA GLY A 94 22.85 17.87 12.33
C GLY A 94 23.31 18.94 13.32
N VAL A 95 22.44 19.93 13.57
CA VAL A 95 22.73 21.03 14.51
C VAL A 95 22.92 20.54 15.96
N ILE A 96 22.18 19.52 16.40
CA ILE A 96 22.27 19.01 17.78
C ILE A 96 23.49 18.10 17.98
N ALA A 97 24.03 17.51 16.92
CA ALA A 97 25.22 16.64 17.01
C ALA A 97 26.55 17.42 17.05
N GLU A 98 26.51 18.73 16.76
CA GLU A 98 27.68 19.62 16.74
C GLU A 98 27.83 20.51 18.00
N ILE A 99 26.99 20.32 19.03
CA ILE A 99 27.04 21.04 20.33
C ILE A 99 27.47 20.07 21.43
#